data_AF-A0AAE6ZJA6-F1
#
_entry.id   AF-A0AAE6ZJA6-F1
#
_cell.length_a   1.000
_cell.length_b   1.000
_cell.length_c   1.000
_cell.angle_alpha   90.00
_cell.angle_beta   90.00
_cell.angle_gamma   90.00
#
_symmetry.space_group_name_H-M   'P 1'
#
loop_
_entity.id
_entity.type
_entity.pdbx_description
1 polymer ?
#
loop_
_entity_poly.entity_id
_entity_poly.type
_entity_poly.pdbx_seq_one_letter_code
_entity_poly.pdbx_strand_id
1 'polypeptide(L)'
;MKQLLLLMFLLAPCLLFAQGKTDYVCPPCGPCDTLVFHQPGKCPHCGMKLIKKDTLQKRISVCFLLYDDIEILDFAGPLEVFADAGFKVFTVAKHKQPVISQGVLKVLPDYSIADAPPADILAVFGGNAGPTSEDPEIMAWIKARDKNTERYFSVCTGAFIIGNAGLLDNQTATTYHEKIDALRERFPRTKVLENVRYVDNGRVITTAGISAGIDGALHLVAKLKGEEEALRVARVMEYDKYVPNQGLTIR
;
A
#
# COMPACT_ATOMS: atom_id res chain seq x y z
N MET A 1 -71.87 26.93 -37.90
CA MET A 1 -70.60 26.17 -37.92
C MET A 1 -70.36 25.63 -36.52
N LYS A 2 -70.53 24.32 -36.31
CA LYS A 2 -70.36 23.63 -35.02
C LYS A 2 -68.87 23.31 -34.84
N GLN A 3 -68.23 23.79 -33.76
CA GLN A 3 -66.92 23.30 -33.34
C GLN A 3 -67.08 22.33 -32.17
N LEU A 4 -66.59 21.12 -32.40
CA LEU A 4 -66.65 19.94 -31.54
C LEU A 4 -65.41 19.99 -30.62
N LEU A 5 -65.60 20.19 -29.31
CA LEU A 5 -64.53 20.05 -28.31
C LEU A 5 -64.36 18.56 -27.99
N LEU A 6 -63.23 17.98 -28.41
CA LEU A 6 -62.86 16.60 -28.08
C LEU A 6 -61.96 16.62 -26.83
N LEU A 7 -62.50 16.23 -25.67
CA LEU A 7 -61.71 15.98 -24.45
C LEU A 7 -60.97 14.63 -24.61
N MET A 8 -59.65 14.67 -24.83
CA MET A 8 -58.78 13.49 -24.68
C MET A 8 -58.27 13.40 -23.23
N PHE A 9 -58.83 12.46 -22.47
CA PHE A 9 -58.24 11.99 -21.21
C PHE A 9 -57.01 11.12 -21.53
N LEU A 10 -55.81 11.67 -21.37
CA LEU A 10 -54.55 10.91 -21.37
C LEU A 10 -54.25 10.45 -19.93
N LEU A 11 -54.57 9.19 -19.64
CA LEU A 11 -54.07 8.47 -18.47
C LEU A 11 -52.58 8.17 -18.68
N ALA A 12 -51.70 8.95 -18.02
CA ALA A 12 -50.28 8.66 -17.97
C ALA A 12 -50.01 7.50 -17.00
N PRO A 13 -49.24 6.46 -17.38
CA PRO A 13 -48.87 5.40 -16.45
C PRO A 13 -47.83 5.93 -15.47
N CYS A 14 -48.15 5.92 -14.17
CA CYS A 14 -47.18 6.11 -13.09
C CYS A 14 -46.15 4.97 -13.12
N LEU A 15 -45.01 5.21 -13.76
CA LEU A 15 -43.79 4.44 -13.56
C LEU A 15 -43.29 4.72 -12.14
N LEU A 16 -43.64 3.83 -11.21
CA LEU A 16 -43.00 3.74 -9.89
C LEU A 16 -41.54 3.33 -10.12
N PHE A 17 -40.64 4.30 -10.20
CA PHE A 17 -39.22 4.06 -10.03
C PHE A 17 -39.00 3.52 -8.62
N ALA A 18 -38.65 2.23 -8.51
CA ALA A 18 -38.12 1.67 -7.27
C ALA A 18 -36.85 2.46 -6.92
N GLN A 19 -36.95 3.37 -5.94
CA GLN A 19 -35.78 4.03 -5.37
C GLN A 19 -34.92 2.96 -4.71
N GLY A 20 -33.84 2.54 -5.38
CA GLY A 20 -32.85 1.65 -4.80
C GLY A 20 -32.38 2.23 -3.47
N LYS A 21 -32.46 1.44 -2.39
CA LYS A 21 -31.98 1.86 -1.07
C LYS A 21 -30.50 2.23 -1.19
N THR A 22 -30.19 3.50 -0.97
CA THR A 22 -28.80 3.99 -0.97
C THR A 22 -28.19 3.66 0.38
N ASP A 23 -27.13 2.86 0.37
CA ASP A 23 -26.33 2.59 1.57
C ASP A 23 -25.38 3.76 1.85
N TYR A 24 -25.16 4.02 3.12
CA TYR A 24 -24.25 5.01 3.66
C TYR A 24 -23.20 4.32 4.53
N VAL A 25 -22.00 4.87 4.55
CA VAL A 25 -20.89 4.38 5.36
C VAL A 25 -20.23 5.56 6.08
N CYS A 26 -19.49 5.26 7.14
CA CYS A 26 -18.64 6.26 7.74
C CYS A 26 -17.49 6.60 6.78
N PRO A 27 -17.11 7.88 6.58
CA PRO A 27 -15.81 8.22 6.03
C PRO A 27 -14.74 7.49 6.84
N PRO A 28 -13.68 6.98 6.20
CA PRO A 28 -12.87 6.00 6.88
C PRO A 28 -12.13 6.60 8.08
N CYS A 29 -12.52 6.08 9.24
CA CYS A 29 -12.33 6.54 10.61
C CYS A 29 -11.51 5.55 11.45
N GLY A 30 -11.37 4.30 10.98
CA GLY A 30 -10.80 3.16 11.71
C GLY A 30 -11.89 2.29 12.36
N PRO A 31 -12.42 2.65 13.55
CA PRO A 31 -13.31 1.78 14.34
C PRO A 31 -14.66 1.44 13.70
N CYS A 32 -15.12 2.28 12.77
CA CYS A 32 -16.46 2.26 12.17
C CYS A 32 -16.46 1.97 10.67
N ASP A 33 -15.32 1.63 10.08
CA ASP A 33 -15.15 1.52 8.61
C ASP A 33 -15.97 0.38 7.99
N THR A 34 -16.33 -0.63 8.78
CA THR A 34 -17.10 -1.79 8.33
C THR A 34 -18.62 -1.62 8.49
N LEU A 35 -19.08 -0.53 9.11
CA LEU A 35 -20.49 -0.31 9.39
C LEU A 35 -21.23 0.24 8.17
N VAL A 36 -22.42 -0.29 7.92
CA VAL A 36 -23.32 0.16 6.86
C VAL A 36 -24.59 0.72 7.48
N PHE A 37 -25.01 1.88 6.99
CA PHE A 37 -26.20 2.60 7.42
C PHE A 37 -27.15 2.74 6.23
N HIS A 38 -28.45 2.75 6.47
CA HIS A 38 -29.46 2.86 5.40
C HIS A 38 -30.13 4.24 5.34
N GLN A 39 -29.60 5.21 6.10
CA GLN A 39 -30.07 6.59 6.12
C GLN A 39 -28.86 7.54 6.20
N PRO A 40 -28.94 8.74 5.57
CA PRO A 40 -27.94 9.78 5.77
C PRO A 40 -27.96 10.26 7.22
N GLY A 41 -26.83 10.76 7.72
CA GLY A 41 -26.76 11.25 9.09
C GLY A 41 -25.33 11.37 9.59
N LYS A 42 -25.17 11.27 10.91
CA LYS A 42 -23.86 11.16 11.57
C LYS A 42 -23.67 9.72 12.06
N CYS A 43 -22.46 9.21 11.96
CA CYS A 43 -22.09 7.93 12.55
C CYS A 43 -22.30 7.98 14.07
N PRO A 44 -23.03 7.05 14.70
CA PRO A 44 -23.26 7.06 16.14
C PRO A 44 -22.00 6.73 16.94
N HIS A 45 -20.97 6.17 16.29
CA HIS A 45 -19.70 5.80 16.95
C HIS A 45 -18.68 6.94 16.96
N CYS A 46 -18.51 7.66 15.86
CA CYS A 46 -17.48 8.71 15.74
C CYS A 46 -18.03 10.12 15.48
N GLY A 47 -19.35 10.28 15.28
CA GLY A 47 -19.98 11.58 15.01
C GLY A 47 -19.75 12.16 13.61
N MET A 48 -18.95 11.51 12.75
CA MET A 48 -18.70 12.00 11.38
C MET A 48 -19.92 11.89 10.49
N LYS A 49 -20.07 12.83 9.55
CA LYS A 49 -21.14 12.80 8.54
C LYS A 49 -20.96 11.58 7.65
N LEU A 50 -21.99 10.74 7.58
CA LEU A 50 -22.03 9.57 6.71
C LEU A 50 -21.99 10.01 5.23
N ILE A 51 -21.28 9.23 4.43
CA ILE A 51 -21.17 9.39 2.98
C ILE A 51 -21.86 8.23 2.28
N LYS A 52 -22.27 8.43 1.03
CA LYS A 52 -22.86 7.33 0.26
C LYS A 52 -21.80 6.28 -0.02
N LYS A 53 -22.16 5.00 0.10
CA LYS A 53 -21.24 3.88 -0.07
C LYS A 53 -20.62 3.82 -1.46
N ASP A 54 -21.38 4.20 -2.49
CA ASP A 54 -20.93 4.28 -3.88
C ASP A 54 -19.88 5.38 -4.13
N THR A 55 -19.84 6.41 -3.27
CA THR A 55 -18.83 7.47 -3.31
C THR A 55 -17.55 7.14 -2.55
N LEU A 56 -17.52 6.02 -1.83
CA LEU A 56 -16.32 5.58 -1.09
C LEU A 56 -15.29 5.05 -2.09
N GLN A 57 -14.22 5.81 -2.33
CA GLN A 57 -13.06 5.29 -3.06
C GLN A 57 -12.37 4.21 -2.22
N LYS A 58 -12.09 3.05 -2.83
CA LYS A 58 -11.31 1.98 -2.20
C LYS A 58 -9.94 2.55 -1.80
N ARG A 59 -9.58 2.47 -0.52
CA ARG A 59 -8.23 2.82 -0.06
C ARG A 59 -7.24 1.78 -0.59
N ILE A 60 -6.16 2.26 -1.20
CA ILE A 60 -5.02 1.41 -1.56
C ILE A 60 -4.41 0.87 -0.27
N SER A 61 -4.21 -0.44 -0.22
CA SER A 61 -3.74 -1.16 0.95
C SER A 61 -2.27 -1.57 0.82
N VAL A 62 -1.51 -1.40 1.91
CA VAL A 62 -0.08 -1.75 1.98
C VAL A 62 0.14 -2.73 3.12
N CYS A 63 0.60 -3.92 2.78
CA CYS A 63 0.99 -4.96 3.72
C CYS A 63 2.48 -4.82 4.03
N PHE A 64 2.82 -4.60 5.30
CA PHE A 64 4.19 -4.51 5.77
C PHE A 64 4.64 -5.85 6.36
N LEU A 65 5.54 -6.56 5.69
CA LEU A 65 6.09 -7.81 6.22
C LEU A 65 7.22 -7.52 7.21
N LEU A 66 6.96 -7.84 8.48
CA LEU A 66 7.89 -7.70 9.60
C LEU A 66 8.48 -9.06 10.00
N TYR A 67 9.70 -9.04 10.53
CA TYR A 67 10.43 -10.22 10.95
C TYR A 67 11.53 -9.83 11.95
N ASP A 68 12.04 -10.79 12.71
CA ASP A 68 13.08 -10.51 13.72
C ASP A 68 14.33 -9.91 13.09
N ASP A 69 15.01 -9.02 13.83
CA ASP A 69 16.17 -8.26 13.36
C ASP A 69 15.90 -7.31 12.17
N ILE A 70 14.64 -6.97 11.92
CA ILE A 70 14.25 -5.90 10.99
C ILE A 70 14.80 -4.53 11.43
N GLU A 71 15.18 -3.69 10.48
CA GLU A 71 15.57 -2.29 10.72
C GLU A 71 14.32 -1.42 10.96
N ILE A 72 14.22 -0.71 12.10
CA ILE A 72 13.01 0.06 12.44
C ILE A 72 12.72 1.12 11.40
N LEU A 73 13.74 1.92 11.04
CA LEU A 73 13.50 3.07 10.19
C LEU A 73 13.18 2.67 8.74
N ASP A 74 13.60 1.48 8.30
CA ASP A 74 13.25 0.94 6.98
C ASP A 74 11.74 0.83 6.80
N PHE A 75 10.98 0.51 7.86
CA PHE A 75 9.52 0.44 7.78
C PHE A 75 8.82 1.63 8.42
N ALA A 76 9.33 2.19 9.53
CA ALA A 76 8.67 3.32 10.19
C ALA A 76 8.58 4.56 9.29
N GLY A 77 9.63 4.85 8.51
CA GLY A 77 9.64 5.97 7.57
C GLY A 77 8.57 5.82 6.47
N PRO A 78 8.59 4.73 5.68
CA PRO A 78 7.52 4.46 4.71
C PRO A 78 6.13 4.33 5.32
N LEU A 79 6.00 3.80 6.54
CA LEU A 79 4.72 3.70 7.24
C LEU A 79 4.10 5.09 7.41
N GLU A 80 4.87 6.06 7.91
CA GLU A 80 4.41 7.44 8.09
C GLU A 80 3.95 8.03 6.75
N VAL A 81 4.77 7.89 5.71
CA VAL A 81 4.44 8.38 4.36
C VAL A 81 3.12 7.79 3.83
N PHE A 82 2.94 6.47 3.91
CA PHE A 82 1.73 5.83 3.39
C PHE A 82 0.50 6.14 4.25
N ALA A 83 0.65 6.18 5.58
CA ALA A 83 -0.43 6.52 6.49
C ALA A 83 -0.92 7.95 6.25
N ASP A 84 -0.01 8.93 6.17
CA ASP A 84 -0.35 10.33 5.90
C ASP A 84 -0.94 10.54 4.51
N ALA A 85 -0.47 9.77 3.52
CA ALA A 85 -1.06 9.76 2.19
C ALA A 85 -2.44 9.08 2.15
N GLY A 86 -2.96 8.55 3.27
CA GLY A 86 -4.28 7.93 3.37
C GLY A 86 -4.38 6.52 2.78
N PHE A 87 -3.27 5.76 2.76
CA PHE A 87 -3.30 4.33 2.45
C PHE A 87 -3.81 3.54 3.67
N LYS A 88 -4.34 2.34 3.43
CA LYS A 88 -4.62 1.38 4.51
C LYS A 88 -3.37 0.53 4.76
N VAL A 89 -2.56 0.94 5.74
CA VAL A 89 -1.36 0.21 6.15
C VAL A 89 -1.73 -0.83 7.21
N PHE A 90 -1.18 -2.04 7.10
CA PHE A 90 -1.24 -3.07 8.15
C PHE A 90 0.02 -3.91 8.16
N THR A 91 0.33 -4.49 9.32
CA THR A 91 1.55 -5.26 9.55
C THR A 91 1.28 -6.75 9.59
N VAL A 92 2.21 -7.53 9.02
CA VAL A 92 2.15 -8.99 8.95
C VAL A 92 3.51 -9.53 9.36
N ALA A 93 3.54 -10.58 10.17
CA ALA A 93 4.75 -11.37 10.39
C ALA A 93 4.46 -12.85 10.16
N LYS A 94 5.48 -13.70 10.28
CA LYS A 94 5.30 -15.16 10.19
C LYS A 94 4.25 -15.66 11.20
N HIS A 95 4.31 -15.12 12.42
CA HIS A 95 3.40 -15.47 13.50
C HIS A 95 2.98 -14.19 14.26
N LYS A 96 1.99 -14.29 15.16
CA LYS A 96 1.46 -13.12 15.92
C LYS A 96 2.28 -12.73 17.15
N GLN A 97 3.37 -13.42 17.45
CA GLN A 97 4.26 -13.03 18.53
C GLN A 97 4.96 -11.70 18.19
N PRO A 98 5.36 -10.91 19.19
CA PRO A 98 6.13 -9.70 18.95
C PRO A 98 7.41 -10.01 18.19
N VAL A 99 7.63 -9.27 17.10
CA VAL A 99 8.89 -9.20 16.37
C VAL A 99 9.89 -8.37 17.18
N ILE A 100 11.12 -8.85 17.31
CA ILE A 100 12.20 -8.13 17.99
C ILE A 100 13.10 -7.48 16.94
N SER A 101 13.03 -6.17 16.80
CA SER A 101 13.89 -5.40 15.90
C SER A 101 15.25 -5.16 16.54
N GLN A 102 16.29 -5.69 15.90
CA GLN A 102 17.72 -5.52 16.23
C GLN A 102 18.04 -5.68 17.73
N GLY A 103 17.30 -6.57 18.42
CA GLY A 103 17.44 -6.80 19.86
C GLY A 103 16.90 -5.69 20.79
N VAL A 104 16.28 -4.64 20.27
CA VAL A 104 15.88 -3.45 21.05
C VAL A 104 14.37 -3.27 21.15
N LEU A 105 13.68 -3.11 20.03
CA LEU A 105 12.26 -2.75 20.03
C LEU A 105 11.37 -3.95 19.71
N LYS A 106 10.29 -4.12 20.47
CA LYS A 106 9.26 -5.13 20.20
C LYS A 106 8.12 -4.52 19.42
N VAL A 107 7.77 -5.13 18.29
CA VAL A 107 6.64 -4.71 17.44
C VAL A 107 5.64 -5.85 17.38
N LEU A 108 4.39 -5.58 17.76
CA LEU A 108 3.31 -6.57 17.66
C LEU A 108 2.66 -6.45 16.28
N PRO A 109 2.73 -7.48 15.42
CA PRO A 109 2.09 -7.44 14.10
C PRO A 109 0.56 -7.57 14.23
N ASP A 110 -0.17 -6.93 13.32
CA ASP A 110 -1.64 -7.02 13.25
C ASP A 110 -2.09 -8.45 12.87
N TYR A 111 -1.38 -9.06 11.92
CA TYR A 111 -1.69 -10.37 11.36
C TYR A 111 -0.46 -11.28 11.31
N SER A 112 -0.72 -12.57 11.22
CA SER A 112 0.24 -13.57 10.76
C SER A 112 0.07 -13.81 9.25
N ILE A 113 1.03 -14.49 8.62
CA ILE A 113 0.87 -14.93 7.23
C ILE A 113 -0.36 -15.84 7.02
N ALA A 114 -0.85 -16.51 8.07
CA ALA A 114 -2.01 -17.40 8.00
C ALA A 114 -3.37 -16.66 7.93
N ASP A 115 -3.45 -15.44 8.46
CA ASP A 115 -4.70 -14.67 8.55
C ASP A 115 -4.64 -13.26 7.94
N ALA A 116 -3.52 -12.91 7.28
CA ALA A 116 -3.34 -11.63 6.62
C ALA A 116 -4.33 -11.42 5.44
N PRO A 117 -5.13 -10.34 5.44
CA PRO A 117 -6.03 -10.01 4.32
C PRO A 117 -5.23 -9.70 3.05
N PRO A 118 -5.82 -9.79 1.83
CA PRO A 118 -5.15 -9.37 0.59
C PRO A 118 -4.74 -7.88 0.64
N ALA A 119 -3.69 -7.53 -0.09
CA ALA A 119 -3.18 -6.16 -0.16
C ALA A 119 -2.75 -5.79 -1.59
N ASP A 120 -3.00 -4.55 -1.97
CA ASP A 120 -2.63 -4.02 -3.30
C ASP A 120 -1.10 -3.87 -3.42
N ILE A 121 -0.41 -3.58 -2.30
CA ILE A 121 1.05 -3.42 -2.23
C ILE A 121 1.62 -4.32 -1.12
N LEU A 122 2.70 -5.06 -1.42
CA LEU A 122 3.51 -5.75 -0.41
C LEU A 122 4.83 -5.01 -0.21
N ALA A 123 5.09 -4.55 1.02
CA ALA A 123 6.32 -3.89 1.42
C ALA A 123 7.17 -4.83 2.30
N VAL A 124 8.46 -4.95 1.95
CA VAL A 124 9.45 -5.72 2.69
C VAL A 124 10.66 -4.85 3.01
N PHE A 125 11.34 -5.13 4.10
CA PHE A 125 12.33 -4.21 4.68
C PHE A 125 13.65 -4.91 4.92
N GLY A 126 14.70 -4.16 5.22
CA GLY A 126 16.00 -4.69 5.58
C GLY A 126 16.20 -4.85 7.08
N GLY A 127 17.47 -4.79 7.49
CA GLY A 127 17.95 -5.41 8.71
C GLY A 127 18.62 -6.75 8.36
N ASN A 128 18.47 -7.75 9.22
CA ASN A 128 18.97 -9.11 8.94
C ASN A 128 17.97 -9.90 8.07
N ALA A 129 17.82 -9.51 6.80
CA ALA A 129 16.84 -10.13 5.89
C ALA A 129 17.18 -11.58 5.49
N GLY A 130 18.38 -12.07 5.78
CA GLY A 130 18.87 -13.39 5.34
C GLY A 130 17.93 -14.54 5.72
N PRO A 131 17.69 -14.80 7.03
CA PRO A 131 16.79 -15.86 7.47
C PRO A 131 15.39 -15.78 6.85
N THR A 132 14.79 -14.58 6.81
CA THR A 132 13.45 -14.37 6.23
C THR A 132 13.43 -14.59 4.73
N SER A 133 14.48 -14.17 4.02
CA SER A 133 14.58 -14.33 2.56
C SER A 133 14.75 -15.79 2.14
N GLU A 134 15.23 -16.65 3.05
CA GLU A 134 15.44 -18.08 2.80
C GLU A 134 14.34 -18.95 3.42
N ASP A 135 13.38 -18.35 4.12
CA ASP A 135 12.26 -19.07 4.74
C ASP A 135 11.25 -19.54 3.65
N PRO A 136 11.10 -20.86 3.46
CA PRO A 136 10.25 -21.40 2.41
C PRO A 136 8.76 -21.09 2.63
N GLU A 137 8.31 -20.93 3.87
CA GLU A 137 6.92 -20.61 4.18
C GLU A 137 6.60 -19.16 3.79
N ILE A 138 7.53 -18.24 4.07
CA ILE A 138 7.41 -16.84 3.66
C ILE A 138 7.45 -16.72 2.14
N MET A 139 8.41 -17.37 1.45
CA MET A 139 8.47 -17.33 -0.01
C MET A 139 7.20 -17.89 -0.67
N ALA A 140 6.69 -19.02 -0.16
CA ALA A 140 5.44 -19.60 -0.62
C ALA A 140 4.25 -18.66 -0.41
N TRP A 141 4.20 -17.99 0.74
CA TRP A 141 3.16 -17.01 1.05
C TRP A 141 3.20 -15.78 0.13
N ILE A 142 4.39 -15.21 -0.13
CA ILE A 142 4.55 -14.10 -1.09
C ILE A 142 4.05 -14.54 -2.48
N LYS A 143 4.52 -15.70 -2.97
CA LYS A 143 4.16 -16.21 -4.29
C LYS A 143 2.66 -16.50 -4.44
N ALA A 144 2.01 -17.03 -3.41
CA ALA A 144 0.58 -17.31 -3.44
C ALA A 144 -0.30 -16.05 -3.57
N ARG A 145 0.23 -14.89 -3.15
CA ARG A 145 -0.47 -13.62 -3.14
C ARG A 145 -0.20 -12.76 -4.37
N ASP A 146 0.79 -13.12 -5.18
CA ASP A 146 1.24 -12.35 -6.34
C ASP A 146 0.11 -11.94 -7.29
N LYS A 147 -0.88 -12.82 -7.50
CA LYS A 147 -2.07 -12.56 -8.33
C LYS A 147 -2.96 -11.40 -7.83
N ASN A 148 -2.88 -11.06 -6.54
CA ASN A 148 -3.69 -10.04 -5.89
C ASN A 148 -2.84 -8.83 -5.43
N THR A 149 -1.54 -8.83 -5.72
CA THR A 149 -0.61 -7.76 -5.36
C THR A 149 -0.15 -7.06 -6.62
N GLU A 150 -0.51 -5.78 -6.74
CA GLU A 150 -0.21 -4.99 -7.92
C GLU A 150 1.24 -4.52 -7.94
N ARG A 151 1.81 -4.21 -6.77
CA ARG A 151 3.16 -3.66 -6.63
C ARG A 151 3.90 -4.21 -5.42
N TYR A 152 5.22 -4.22 -5.55
CA TYR A 152 6.13 -4.54 -4.46
C TYR A 152 6.98 -3.32 -4.11
N PHE A 153 7.25 -3.16 -2.84
CA PHE A 153 8.11 -2.13 -2.30
C PHE A 153 9.17 -2.79 -1.43
N SER A 154 10.44 -2.44 -1.60
CA SER A 154 11.50 -2.94 -0.72
C SER A 154 12.45 -1.85 -0.28
N VAL A 155 12.88 -1.90 0.97
CA VAL A 155 13.95 -1.05 1.50
C VAL A 155 15.17 -1.91 1.85
N CYS A 156 16.37 -1.38 1.61
CA CYS A 156 17.62 -1.96 2.07
C CYS A 156 17.76 -3.44 1.61
N THR A 157 18.11 -4.34 2.53
CA THR A 157 18.24 -5.78 2.29
C THR A 157 16.91 -6.51 2.05
N GLY A 158 15.77 -5.82 2.16
CA GLY A 158 14.48 -6.36 1.72
C GLY A 158 14.45 -6.75 0.25
N ALA A 159 15.35 -6.18 -0.57
CA ALA A 159 15.54 -6.60 -1.97
C ALA A 159 15.86 -8.10 -2.12
N PHE A 160 16.52 -8.74 -1.14
CA PHE A 160 16.81 -10.18 -1.17
C PHE A 160 15.55 -11.03 -1.01
N ILE A 161 14.57 -10.55 -0.23
CA ILE A 161 13.26 -11.21 -0.09
C ILE A 161 12.51 -11.16 -1.42
N ILE A 162 12.47 -9.99 -2.07
CA ILE A 162 11.86 -9.84 -3.40
C ILE A 162 12.58 -10.69 -4.46
N GLY A 163 13.92 -10.72 -4.42
CA GLY A 163 14.74 -11.53 -5.31
C GLY A 163 14.48 -13.02 -5.16
N ASN A 164 14.48 -13.56 -3.94
CA ASN A 164 14.21 -14.98 -3.68
C ASN A 164 12.76 -15.38 -3.98
N ALA A 165 11.82 -14.44 -3.93
CA ALA A 165 10.45 -14.65 -4.42
C ALA A 165 10.35 -14.74 -5.97
N GLY A 166 11.46 -14.53 -6.70
CA GLY A 166 11.53 -14.60 -8.16
C GLY A 166 11.04 -13.33 -8.87
N LEU A 167 10.92 -12.21 -8.15
CA LEU A 167 10.32 -10.98 -8.67
C LEU A 167 11.34 -10.02 -9.29
N LEU A 168 12.64 -10.29 -9.17
CA LEU A 168 13.72 -9.44 -9.72
C LEU A 168 14.37 -10.01 -11.00
N ASP A 169 13.95 -11.19 -11.46
CA ASP A 169 14.51 -11.80 -12.66
C ASP A 169 14.30 -10.92 -13.90
N ASN A 170 15.40 -10.60 -14.61
CA ASN A 170 15.43 -9.69 -15.76
C ASN A 170 14.93 -8.27 -15.45
N GLN A 171 14.86 -7.89 -14.18
CA GLN A 171 14.50 -6.56 -13.74
C GLN A 171 15.74 -5.75 -13.37
N THR A 172 15.55 -4.44 -13.22
CA THR A 172 16.55 -3.57 -12.58
C THR A 172 16.14 -3.28 -11.15
N ALA A 173 17.11 -3.28 -10.24
CA ALA A 173 16.89 -3.06 -8.81
C ALA A 173 18.10 -2.35 -8.18
N THR A 174 17.95 -1.92 -6.93
CA THR A 174 19.02 -1.46 -6.03
C THR A 174 18.82 -2.10 -4.65
N THR A 175 19.80 -1.95 -3.76
CA THR A 175 19.71 -2.36 -2.35
C THR A 175 20.64 -1.48 -1.50
N TYR A 176 20.82 -1.83 -0.24
CA TYR A 176 21.79 -1.20 0.64
C TYR A 176 23.21 -1.26 0.04
N HIS A 177 23.95 -0.17 0.15
CA HIS A 177 25.22 0.00 -0.58
C HIS A 177 26.24 -1.11 -0.30
N GLU A 178 26.33 -1.59 0.95
CA GLU A 178 27.24 -2.70 1.32
C GLU A 178 26.79 -4.07 0.80
N LYS A 179 25.56 -4.17 0.25
CA LYS A 179 24.96 -5.42 -0.22
C LYS A 179 24.72 -5.44 -1.73
N ILE A 180 25.18 -4.41 -2.44
CA ILE A 180 25.08 -4.34 -3.90
C ILE A 180 25.72 -5.56 -4.57
N ASP A 181 26.98 -5.86 -4.26
CA ASP A 181 27.69 -6.97 -4.90
C ASP A 181 27.11 -8.32 -4.50
N ALA A 182 26.70 -8.48 -3.24
CA ALA A 182 25.99 -9.68 -2.79
C ALA A 182 24.66 -9.89 -3.53
N LEU A 183 23.92 -8.81 -3.84
CA LEU A 183 22.68 -8.90 -4.62
C LEU A 183 22.97 -9.28 -6.08
N ARG A 184 24.03 -8.72 -6.69
CA ARG A 184 24.48 -9.05 -8.05
C ARG A 184 24.85 -10.53 -8.16
N GLU A 185 25.62 -11.03 -7.19
CA GLU A 185 26.04 -12.43 -7.15
C GLU A 185 24.85 -13.37 -6.97
N ARG A 186 23.94 -13.04 -6.05
CA ARG A 186 22.77 -13.89 -5.76
C ARG A 186 21.74 -13.90 -6.90
N PHE A 187 21.56 -12.79 -7.60
CA PHE A 187 20.58 -12.63 -8.67
C PHE A 187 21.23 -12.15 -9.97
N PRO A 188 21.98 -13.00 -10.69
CA PRO A 188 22.78 -12.60 -11.86
C PRO A 188 21.93 -12.15 -13.07
N ARG A 189 20.62 -12.44 -13.07
CA ARG A 189 19.67 -11.95 -14.07
C ARG A 189 19.09 -10.57 -13.74
N THR A 190 19.38 -10.04 -12.56
CA THR A 190 18.93 -8.70 -12.13
C THR A 190 20.02 -7.69 -12.45
N LYS A 191 19.65 -6.60 -13.14
CA LYS A 191 20.55 -5.45 -13.30
C LYS A 191 20.56 -4.65 -11.99
N VAL A 192 21.61 -4.83 -11.18
CA VAL A 192 21.72 -4.12 -9.89
C VAL A 192 22.47 -2.80 -10.06
N LEU A 193 21.79 -1.71 -9.73
CA LEU A 193 22.35 -0.36 -9.74
C LEU A 193 22.81 0.04 -8.35
N GLU A 194 23.91 0.77 -8.30
CA GLU A 194 24.46 1.43 -7.11
C GLU A 194 24.30 2.95 -7.24
N ASN A 195 24.56 3.68 -6.14
CA ASN A 195 24.53 5.15 -6.11
C ASN A 195 23.19 5.78 -6.54
N VAL A 196 22.08 5.06 -6.33
CA VAL A 196 20.71 5.54 -6.54
C VAL A 196 19.90 5.37 -5.26
N ARG A 197 19.01 6.31 -4.95
CA ARG A 197 18.14 6.21 -3.75
C ARG A 197 17.07 5.14 -3.92
N TYR A 198 16.47 5.06 -5.10
CA TYR A 198 15.52 4.02 -5.45
C TYR A 198 15.55 3.71 -6.95
N VAL A 199 15.05 2.54 -7.29
CA VAL A 199 14.76 2.09 -8.65
C VAL A 199 13.31 1.66 -8.71
N ASP A 200 12.56 2.20 -9.65
CA ASP A 200 11.18 1.79 -9.99
C ASP A 200 11.19 1.11 -11.36
N ASN A 201 10.91 -0.20 -11.39
CA ASN A 201 10.81 -0.99 -12.63
C ASN A 201 9.35 -1.25 -13.06
N GLY A 202 8.41 -0.42 -12.60
CA GLY A 202 6.99 -0.52 -12.90
C GLY A 202 6.23 -1.38 -11.89
N ARG A 203 6.73 -2.59 -11.62
CA ARG A 203 6.10 -3.56 -10.70
C ARG A 203 6.72 -3.55 -9.30
N VAL A 204 8.05 -3.39 -9.22
CA VAL A 204 8.82 -3.39 -7.98
C VAL A 204 9.54 -2.06 -7.84
N ILE A 205 9.39 -1.43 -6.68
CA ILE A 205 10.24 -0.33 -6.25
C ILE A 205 11.20 -0.87 -5.21
N THR A 206 12.49 -0.88 -5.53
CA THR A 206 13.55 -1.20 -4.58
C THR A 206 14.26 0.08 -4.18
N THR A 207 14.51 0.31 -2.90
CA THR A 207 15.25 1.45 -2.39
C THR A 207 16.57 1.02 -1.75
N ALA A 208 17.49 1.97 -1.62
CA ALA A 208 18.76 1.78 -0.92
C ALA A 208 18.54 1.67 0.60
N GLY A 209 19.52 2.05 1.42
CA GLY A 209 19.41 1.92 2.87
C GLY A 209 18.46 2.93 3.52
N ILE A 210 17.74 2.48 4.54
CA ILE A 210 17.19 3.30 5.63
C ILE A 210 16.37 4.50 5.13
N SER A 211 16.95 5.69 5.14
CA SER A 211 16.27 6.93 4.73
C SER A 211 15.78 6.91 3.29
N ALA A 212 16.42 6.13 2.41
CA ALA A 212 16.01 6.02 1.01
C ALA A 212 14.61 5.37 0.85
N GLY A 213 14.16 4.62 1.88
CA GLY A 213 12.79 4.13 1.97
C GLY A 213 11.76 5.26 1.98
N ILE A 214 12.04 6.38 2.64
CA ILE A 214 11.12 7.54 2.70
C ILE A 214 10.92 8.12 1.30
N ASP A 215 11.99 8.35 0.53
CA ASP A 215 11.87 8.92 -0.82
C ASP A 215 11.22 7.95 -1.80
N GLY A 216 11.50 6.65 -1.68
CA GLY A 216 10.83 5.64 -2.48
C GLY A 216 9.33 5.56 -2.18
N ALA A 217 8.94 5.70 -0.91
CA ALA A 217 7.53 5.74 -0.52
C ALA A 217 6.85 7.00 -1.06
N LEU A 218 7.48 8.18 -0.94
CA LEU A 218 6.97 9.44 -1.50
C LEU A 218 6.85 9.37 -3.04
N HIS A 219 7.81 8.74 -3.71
CA HIS A 219 7.73 8.46 -5.15
C HIS A 219 6.52 7.57 -5.49
N LEU A 220 6.28 6.50 -4.72
CA LEU A 220 5.12 5.64 -4.92
C LEU A 220 3.79 6.38 -4.66
N VAL A 221 3.74 7.25 -3.64
CA VAL A 221 2.60 8.14 -3.41
C VAL A 221 2.38 9.04 -4.62
N ALA A 222 3.43 9.69 -5.14
CA ALA A 222 3.33 10.55 -6.32
C ALA A 222 2.79 9.78 -7.54
N LYS A 223 3.25 8.54 -7.74
CA LYS A 223 2.81 7.68 -8.84
C LYS A 223 1.34 7.27 -8.75
N LEU A 224 0.82 7.08 -7.54
CA LEU A 224 -0.54 6.55 -7.32
C LEU A 224 -1.59 7.61 -7.01
N LYS A 225 -1.19 8.72 -6.40
CA LYS A 225 -2.09 9.78 -5.91
C LYS A 225 -1.73 11.18 -6.43
N GLY A 226 -0.68 11.30 -7.25
CA GLY A 226 -0.22 12.56 -7.83
C GLY A 226 0.86 13.24 -7.00
N GLU A 227 1.69 14.03 -7.68
CA GLU A 227 2.85 14.72 -7.07
C GLU A 227 2.44 15.71 -5.98
N GLU A 228 1.30 16.39 -6.13
CA GLU A 228 0.78 17.33 -5.13
C GLU A 228 0.55 16.66 -3.77
N GLU A 229 0.05 15.42 -3.77
CA GLU A 229 -0.18 14.66 -2.55
C GLU A 229 1.13 14.22 -1.90
N ALA A 230 2.11 13.77 -2.68
CA ALA A 230 3.44 13.45 -2.16
C ALA A 230 4.13 14.68 -1.54
N LEU A 231 4.03 15.84 -2.20
CA LEU A 231 4.54 17.10 -1.65
C LEU A 231 3.78 17.54 -0.39
N ARG A 232 2.46 17.30 -0.32
CA ARG A 232 1.68 17.56 0.90
C ARG A 232 2.16 16.70 2.05
N VAL A 233 2.36 15.41 1.84
CA VAL A 233 2.86 14.46 2.85
C VAL A 233 4.26 14.85 3.31
N ALA A 234 5.18 15.13 2.37
CA ALA A 234 6.53 15.59 2.70
C ALA A 234 6.52 16.86 3.58
N ARG A 235 5.62 17.82 3.29
CA ARG A 235 5.44 19.02 4.13
C ARG A 235 4.89 18.71 5.51
N VAL A 236 3.93 17.80 5.65
CA VAL A 236 3.36 17.39 6.95
C VAL A 236 4.44 16.73 7.82
N MET A 237 5.29 15.91 7.20
CA MET A 237 6.40 15.24 7.88
C MET A 237 7.61 16.16 8.13
N GLU A 238 7.58 17.43 7.69
CA GLU A 238 8.73 18.35 7.66
C GLU A 238 9.97 17.71 7.00
N TYR A 239 9.75 16.91 5.95
CA TYR A 239 10.79 16.19 5.24
C TYR A 239 11.31 17.01 4.04
N ASP A 240 12.14 18.00 4.34
CA ASP A 240 12.67 18.99 3.38
C ASP A 240 13.65 18.40 2.33
N LYS A 241 14.04 17.12 2.49
CA LYS A 241 14.99 16.45 1.59
C LYS A 241 14.32 15.79 0.38
N TYR A 242 13.00 15.81 0.26
CA TYR A 242 12.33 15.21 -0.87
C TYR A 242 12.55 16.02 -2.16
N VAL A 243 13.33 15.47 -3.07
CA VAL A 243 13.52 15.99 -4.43
C VAL A 243 12.80 15.06 -5.40
N PRO A 244 11.71 15.49 -6.05
CA PRO A 244 11.01 14.67 -7.04
C PRO A 244 11.96 14.14 -8.12
N ASN A 245 11.77 12.87 -8.52
CA ASN A 245 12.58 12.19 -9.54
C ASN A 245 14.08 12.04 -9.21
N GLN A 246 14.49 12.11 -7.94
CA GLN A 246 15.89 11.88 -7.53
C GLN A 246 16.33 10.40 -7.67
N GLY A 247 15.39 9.46 -7.74
CA GLY A 247 15.68 8.05 -8.06
C GLY A 247 15.60 7.75 -9.56
N LEU A 248 15.87 6.50 -9.93
CA LEU A 248 15.77 6.06 -11.32
C LEU A 248 14.41 5.39 -11.59
N THR A 249 13.65 5.93 -12.54
CA THR A 249 12.43 5.29 -13.05
C THR A 249 12.70 4.67 -14.42
N ILE A 250 12.35 3.40 -14.58
CA ILE A 250 12.50 2.66 -15.83
C ILE A 250 11.11 2.52 -16.44
N ARG A 251 10.97 3.03 -17.68
CA ARG A 251 9.74 2.96 -18.47
C ARG A 251 9.77 1.76 -19.38
#